data_AF-A0A7U2R4S4-F1
#
_entry.id   AF-A0A7U2R4S4-F1
#
_cell.length_a   1.000
_cell.length_b   1.000
_cell.length_c   1.000
_cell.angle_alpha   90.00
_cell.angle_beta   90.00
_cell.angle_gamma   90.00
#
_symmetry.space_group_name_H-M   'P 1'
#
loop_
_entity.id
_entity.type
_entity.pdbx_description
1 polymer ?
#
loop_
_entity_poly.entity_id
_entity_poly.type
_entity_poly.pdbx_seq_one_letter_code
_entity_poly.pdbx_strand_id
1 'polypeptide(L)'
;MPTNKKSFIPFCLLSPSHPEYTVCAAYTSRGKRCSLKLYDVSRIDELHAELQKSYKTTIDNETKEQMLKELAELTICWHQSRLEGTIEAAVHQWNAELQPLVNAQSNDDKGSPKFEFTPYQTAKIDKLVRGELTQELNRLIDGKISQNFITHKWEKKRDYLYIFECEEAEGMCKLGHTDSPSRRASQHVKCYPNFTQERSLYCPNSKVFERVVQLEFARHRYKHACLKCNATHTEWFKADLDEIYQRANVWCQFSQGLQSPEKRSQVSIPLFFEFPSDPDRWYKWAQGYVQSWDNKLSPSEPNTTSKSVVDQDIVTVDDDAESIPGLSPSSSASGTPDDDYSDPPTPTPIERSRKTKPTSKQRLIIPPASPSVSSEAYWTPVESMSTPKGRVLFPRVPGEYPVSPVNIVPEKTKEDANGLTDIFENLKLF
;
A
#
# COMPACT_ATOMS: atom_id res chain seq x y z
N MET A 1 -42.52 3.02 12.90
CA MET A 1 -41.90 2.11 11.92
C MET A 1 -41.11 2.95 10.93
N PRO A 2 -39.80 2.76 10.75
CA PRO A 2 -39.08 3.42 9.67
C PRO A 2 -39.65 2.92 8.34
N THR A 3 -40.04 3.83 7.45
CA THR A 3 -40.38 3.48 6.08
C THR A 3 -39.11 2.95 5.41
N ASN A 4 -39.10 1.66 5.06
CA ASN A 4 -38.03 1.06 4.28
C ASN A 4 -37.99 1.76 2.92
N LYS A 5 -37.15 2.80 2.78
CA LYS A 5 -36.90 3.46 1.50
C LYS A 5 -36.44 2.37 0.53
N LYS A 6 -37.27 2.09 -0.49
CA LYS A 6 -36.87 1.25 -1.62
C LYS A 6 -35.67 1.94 -2.28
N SER A 7 -34.48 1.39 -2.11
CA SER A 7 -33.32 1.79 -2.89
C SER A 7 -33.41 1.15 -4.26
N PHE A 8 -33.12 1.90 -5.31
CA PHE A 8 -32.77 1.37 -6.63
C PHE A 8 -31.25 1.37 -6.78
N ILE A 9 -30.72 0.59 -7.73
CA ILE A 9 -29.29 0.74 -8.08
C ILE A 9 -29.04 2.18 -8.57
N PRO A 10 -27.91 2.80 -8.21
CA PRO A 10 -27.54 4.11 -8.73
C PRO A 10 -27.54 4.16 -10.26
N PHE A 11 -27.97 5.28 -10.83
CA PHE A 11 -28.05 5.53 -12.27
C PHE A 11 -26.71 5.21 -12.96
N CYS A 12 -25.59 5.60 -12.33
CA CYS A 12 -24.26 5.37 -12.86
C CYS A 12 -23.87 3.88 -12.97
N LEU A 13 -24.59 2.97 -12.31
CA LEU A 13 -24.43 1.51 -12.41
C LEU A 13 -25.44 0.84 -13.35
N LEU A 14 -26.29 1.60 -14.06
CA LEU A 14 -27.18 1.07 -15.09
C LEU A 14 -26.44 0.75 -16.41
N SER A 15 -25.19 1.19 -16.59
CA SER A 15 -24.43 0.90 -17.82
C SER A 15 -23.99 -0.58 -17.89
N PRO A 16 -24.34 -1.31 -18.96
CA PRO A 16 -23.91 -2.69 -19.21
C PRO A 16 -22.43 -2.83 -19.58
N SER A 17 -21.64 -1.74 -19.55
CA SER A 17 -20.19 -1.78 -19.31
C SER A 17 -19.82 -2.70 -18.13
N HIS A 18 -20.76 -2.89 -17.20
CA HIS A 18 -20.72 -3.89 -16.16
C HIS A 18 -21.68 -5.07 -16.49
N PRO A 19 -21.19 -6.24 -16.94
CA PRO A 19 -22.05 -7.35 -17.40
C PRO A 19 -22.92 -7.99 -16.29
N GLU A 20 -22.53 -7.77 -15.03
CA GLU A 20 -23.27 -8.18 -13.83
C GLU A 20 -24.54 -7.34 -13.55
N TYR A 21 -24.88 -6.38 -14.43
CA TYR A 21 -26.07 -5.52 -14.32
C TYR A 21 -27.18 -5.81 -15.35
N THR A 22 -27.10 -6.94 -16.06
CA THR A 22 -28.18 -7.47 -16.94
C THR A 22 -29.44 -7.95 -16.19
N VAL A 23 -29.65 -7.51 -14.95
CA VAL A 23 -30.74 -7.89 -14.06
C VAL A 23 -31.37 -6.66 -13.39
N CYS A 24 -32.64 -6.80 -13.03
CA CYS A 24 -33.50 -5.76 -12.47
C CYS A 24 -32.81 -4.78 -11.49
N ALA A 25 -33.10 -3.50 -11.71
CA ALA A 25 -32.56 -2.36 -10.96
C ALA A 25 -33.12 -2.22 -9.53
N ALA A 26 -34.26 -2.84 -9.23
CA ALA A 26 -34.91 -2.74 -7.93
C ALA A 26 -34.39 -3.78 -6.92
N TYR A 27 -34.28 -3.35 -5.67
CA TYR A 27 -34.00 -4.23 -4.53
C TYR A 27 -35.31 -4.78 -3.95
N THR A 28 -35.28 -6.05 -3.57
CA THR A 28 -36.38 -6.71 -2.82
C THR A 28 -36.54 -6.11 -1.42
N SER A 29 -37.68 -6.32 -0.79
CA SER A 29 -37.95 -5.92 0.61
C SER A 29 -36.97 -6.48 1.64
N ARG A 30 -36.15 -7.48 1.27
CA ARG A 30 -35.07 -8.06 2.09
C ARG A 30 -33.68 -7.47 1.78
N GLY A 31 -33.60 -6.37 1.03
CA GLY A 31 -32.34 -5.71 0.65
C GLY A 31 -31.48 -6.50 -0.35
N LYS A 32 -31.99 -7.58 -0.95
CA LYS A 32 -31.30 -8.35 -2.01
C LYS A 32 -31.73 -7.84 -3.38
N ARG A 33 -30.81 -7.73 -4.34
CA ARG A 33 -31.10 -7.36 -5.73
C ARG A 33 -32.07 -8.37 -6.37
N CYS A 34 -33.00 -7.90 -7.20
CA CYS A 34 -33.88 -8.79 -7.96
C CYS A 34 -33.09 -9.48 -9.09
N SER A 35 -33.20 -10.81 -9.20
CA SER A 35 -32.42 -11.65 -10.14
C SER A 35 -33.07 -11.86 -11.50
N LEU A 36 -34.20 -11.19 -11.78
CA LEU A 36 -34.86 -11.27 -13.09
C LEU A 36 -34.01 -10.54 -14.14
N LYS A 37 -33.68 -11.26 -15.22
CA LYS A 37 -32.96 -10.72 -16.37
C LYS A 37 -33.79 -9.68 -17.12
N LEU A 38 -33.10 -8.71 -17.69
CA LEU A 38 -33.68 -7.69 -18.55
C LEU A 38 -33.64 -8.14 -20.02
N TYR A 39 -34.57 -7.60 -20.79
CA TYR A 39 -34.63 -7.73 -22.25
C TYR A 39 -34.47 -6.32 -22.82
N ASP A 40 -33.78 -6.21 -23.96
CA ASP A 40 -33.36 -4.93 -24.58
C ASP A 40 -32.28 -4.13 -23.83
N VAL A 41 -31.08 -4.71 -23.74
CA VAL A 41 -29.87 -4.03 -23.22
C VAL A 41 -29.44 -2.86 -24.12
N SER A 42 -29.66 -2.98 -25.44
CA SER A 42 -29.27 -1.94 -26.41
C SER A 42 -30.03 -0.63 -26.20
N ARG A 43 -31.34 -0.68 -25.97
CA ARG A 43 -32.13 0.53 -25.70
C ARG A 43 -31.78 1.17 -24.35
N ILE A 44 -31.44 0.34 -23.35
CA ILE A 44 -30.92 0.80 -22.06
C ILE A 44 -29.60 1.57 -22.24
N ASP A 45 -28.67 1.08 -23.07
CA ASP A 45 -27.42 1.78 -23.42
C ASP A 45 -27.66 3.14 -24.07
N GLU A 46 -28.54 3.20 -25.08
CA GLU A 46 -28.89 4.43 -25.78
C GLU A 46 -29.43 5.49 -24.81
N LEU A 47 -30.45 5.15 -24.03
CA LEU A 47 -31.06 6.05 -23.04
C LEU A 47 -30.06 6.50 -21.98
N HIS A 48 -29.18 5.62 -21.51
CA HIS A 48 -28.15 5.96 -20.52
C HIS A 48 -27.17 6.99 -21.08
N ALA A 49 -26.68 6.79 -22.30
CA ALA A 49 -25.76 7.69 -22.97
C ALA A 49 -26.42 9.05 -23.32
N GLU A 50 -27.67 9.03 -23.79
CA GLU A 50 -28.43 10.24 -24.09
C GLU A 50 -28.74 11.04 -22.82
N LEU A 51 -29.10 10.40 -21.71
CA LEU A 51 -29.28 11.05 -20.41
C LEU A 51 -27.96 11.66 -19.89
N GLN A 52 -26.83 10.94 -19.97
CA GLN A 52 -25.53 11.53 -19.60
C GLN A 52 -25.15 12.74 -20.46
N LYS A 53 -25.59 12.77 -21.73
CA LYS A 53 -25.40 13.90 -22.63
C LYS A 53 -26.38 15.04 -22.33
N SER A 54 -27.63 14.75 -21.97
CA SER A 54 -28.69 15.73 -21.73
C SER A 54 -28.45 16.62 -20.51
N TYR A 55 -27.60 16.20 -19.57
CA TYR A 55 -27.14 17.04 -18.45
C TYR A 55 -25.94 17.93 -18.78
N LYS A 56 -25.30 17.74 -19.94
CA LYS A 56 -24.26 18.65 -20.49
C LYS A 56 -24.83 19.64 -21.50
N THR A 57 -26.05 19.42 -21.99
CA THR A 57 -26.74 20.25 -22.97
C THR A 57 -28.04 20.82 -22.39
N THR A 58 -28.55 21.91 -22.95
CA THR A 58 -29.79 22.54 -22.51
C THR A 58 -31.03 21.79 -23.02
N ILE A 59 -31.14 20.50 -22.72
CA ILE A 59 -32.35 19.71 -22.96
C ILE A 59 -33.37 20.00 -21.86
N ASP A 60 -34.62 20.15 -22.28
CA ASP A 60 -35.78 20.40 -21.43
C ASP A 60 -36.01 19.30 -20.36
N ASN A 61 -36.62 19.68 -19.24
CA ASN A 61 -36.81 18.81 -18.09
C ASN A 61 -37.91 17.75 -18.30
N GLU A 62 -38.99 18.06 -19.02
CA GLU A 62 -40.06 17.11 -19.34
C GLU A 62 -39.51 15.98 -20.23
N THR A 63 -38.67 16.34 -21.20
CA THR A 63 -37.94 15.38 -22.03
C THR A 63 -37.04 14.44 -21.21
N LYS A 64 -36.29 14.99 -20.24
CA LYS A 64 -35.42 14.20 -19.34
C LYS A 64 -36.20 13.25 -18.44
N GLU A 65 -37.32 13.72 -17.89
CA GLU A 65 -38.18 12.91 -17.03
C GLU A 65 -38.80 11.75 -17.82
N GLN A 66 -39.26 11.99 -19.04
CA GLN A 66 -39.79 10.95 -19.92
C GLN A 66 -38.73 9.90 -20.31
N MET A 67 -37.49 10.31 -20.59
CA MET A 67 -36.37 9.38 -20.85
C MET A 67 -36.02 8.54 -19.61
N LEU A 68 -36.01 9.15 -18.42
CA LEU A 68 -35.79 8.43 -17.17
C LEU A 68 -36.90 7.42 -16.87
N LYS A 69 -38.15 7.76 -17.24
CA LYS A 69 -39.30 6.87 -17.12
C LYS A 69 -39.19 5.66 -18.05
N GLU A 70 -38.84 5.88 -19.32
CA GLU A 70 -38.57 4.79 -20.27
C GLU A 70 -37.44 3.87 -19.76
N LEU A 71 -36.34 4.45 -19.25
CA LEU A 71 -35.25 3.70 -18.66
C LEU A 71 -35.68 2.89 -17.42
N ALA A 72 -36.55 3.45 -16.58
CA ALA A 72 -37.10 2.75 -15.41
C ALA A 72 -37.99 1.58 -15.81
N GLU A 73 -38.85 1.75 -16.82
CA GLU A 73 -39.72 0.70 -17.36
C GLU A 73 -38.92 -0.46 -17.99
N LEU A 74 -37.79 -0.17 -18.66
CA LEU A 74 -36.90 -1.18 -19.22
C LEU A 74 -36.04 -1.90 -18.15
N THR A 75 -35.62 -1.19 -17.09
CA THR A 75 -34.67 -1.73 -16.10
C THR A 75 -35.32 -2.29 -14.83
N ILE A 76 -36.60 -2.03 -14.58
CA ILE A 76 -37.36 -2.56 -13.45
C ILE A 76 -38.31 -3.64 -13.94
N CYS A 77 -38.09 -4.88 -13.51
CA CYS A 77 -38.89 -6.01 -13.95
C CYS A 77 -40.38 -5.86 -13.58
N TRP A 78 -41.26 -6.44 -14.39
CA TRP A 78 -42.73 -6.43 -14.23
C TRP A 78 -43.25 -6.72 -12.81
N HIS A 79 -42.56 -7.58 -12.06
CA HIS A 79 -42.92 -7.92 -10.68
C HIS A 79 -42.74 -6.75 -9.69
N GLN A 80 -41.80 -5.84 -9.99
CA GLN A 80 -41.51 -4.67 -9.17
C GLN A 80 -42.25 -3.43 -9.67
N SER A 81 -42.41 -3.25 -10.99
CA SER A 81 -43.16 -2.11 -11.56
C SER A 81 -44.65 -2.15 -11.23
N ARG A 82 -45.24 -3.33 -10.98
CA ARG A 82 -46.60 -3.48 -10.44
C ARG A 82 -46.84 -2.85 -9.06
N LEU A 83 -45.79 -2.52 -8.31
CA LEU A 83 -45.93 -1.81 -7.05
C LEU A 83 -46.07 -0.31 -7.34
N GLU A 84 -47.22 0.27 -7.02
CA GLU A 84 -47.52 1.69 -7.20
C GLU A 84 -46.39 2.61 -6.71
N GLY A 85 -46.09 3.66 -7.48
CA GLY A 85 -45.02 4.62 -7.18
C GLY A 85 -43.59 4.13 -7.42
N THR A 86 -43.38 2.91 -7.92
CA THR A 86 -42.01 2.33 -8.04
C THR A 86 -41.23 2.90 -9.21
N ILE A 87 -41.89 3.20 -10.34
CA ILE A 87 -41.25 3.85 -11.50
C ILE A 87 -40.90 5.30 -11.13
N GLU A 88 -41.86 6.01 -10.55
CA GLU A 88 -41.75 7.40 -10.11
C GLU A 88 -40.65 7.59 -9.06
N ALA A 89 -40.52 6.66 -8.11
CA ALA A 89 -39.44 6.68 -7.12
C ALA A 89 -38.05 6.41 -7.73
N ALA A 90 -37.95 5.57 -8.77
CA ALA A 90 -36.70 5.34 -9.49
C ALA A 90 -36.30 6.56 -10.32
N VAL A 91 -37.25 7.13 -11.07
CA VAL A 91 -37.10 8.40 -11.81
C VAL A 91 -36.64 9.51 -10.87
N HIS A 92 -37.29 9.70 -9.73
CA HIS A 92 -36.88 10.70 -8.73
C HIS A 92 -35.48 10.42 -8.18
N GLN A 93 -35.12 9.17 -7.88
CA GLN A 93 -33.77 8.84 -7.39
C GLN A 93 -32.72 9.21 -8.45
N TRP A 94 -32.89 8.77 -9.69
CA TRP A 94 -31.91 8.98 -10.75
C TRP A 94 -31.86 10.42 -11.26
N ASN A 95 -32.98 11.15 -11.29
CA ASN A 95 -33.00 12.58 -11.58
C ASN A 95 -32.16 13.34 -10.54
N ALA A 96 -32.30 13.02 -9.26
CA ALA A 96 -31.50 13.62 -8.19
C ALA A 96 -30.01 13.22 -8.24
N GLU A 97 -29.66 12.02 -8.70
CA GLU A 97 -28.28 11.59 -8.94
C GLU A 97 -27.65 12.23 -10.20
N LEU A 98 -28.47 12.59 -11.19
CA LEU A 98 -28.04 13.19 -12.45
C LEU A 98 -27.96 14.72 -12.41
N GLN A 99 -28.73 15.39 -11.54
CA GLN A 99 -28.61 16.83 -11.37
C GLN A 99 -27.14 17.17 -11.07
N PRO A 100 -26.51 18.09 -11.83
CA PRO A 100 -25.22 18.62 -11.41
C PRO A 100 -25.44 19.20 -10.01
N LEU A 101 -24.56 18.86 -9.05
CA LEU A 101 -24.51 19.61 -7.82
C LEU A 101 -24.27 21.07 -8.22
N VAL A 102 -25.32 21.89 -8.10
CA VAL A 102 -25.25 23.30 -8.40
C VAL A 102 -24.39 23.89 -7.29
N ASN A 103 -23.10 23.97 -7.59
CA ASN A 103 -22.12 24.58 -6.71
C ASN A 103 -22.67 25.94 -6.29
N ALA A 104 -22.58 26.24 -4.99
CA ALA A 104 -22.44 27.61 -4.53
C ALA A 104 -21.08 28.14 -5.02
N GLN A 105 -20.96 28.31 -6.34
CA GLN A 105 -19.79 28.82 -7.02
C GLN A 105 -19.81 30.34 -6.85
N SER A 106 -19.32 30.79 -5.69
CA SER A 106 -18.70 32.11 -5.63
C SER A 106 -17.55 32.09 -6.62
N ASN A 107 -17.73 32.79 -7.74
CA ASN A 107 -16.59 33.17 -8.56
C ASN A 107 -15.63 34.01 -7.68
N ASP A 108 -14.35 33.96 -8.02
CA ASP A 108 -13.26 34.69 -7.36
C ASP A 108 -12.76 34.14 -6.01
N ASP A 109 -12.38 32.85 -5.98
CA ASP A 109 -11.25 32.46 -5.13
C ASP A 109 -10.24 31.55 -5.85
N LYS A 110 -8.98 31.99 -5.87
CA LYS A 110 -7.84 31.35 -6.55
C LYS A 110 -7.11 30.33 -5.67
N GLY A 111 -7.56 30.10 -4.43
CA GLY A 111 -6.90 29.23 -3.44
C GLY A 111 -7.74 28.08 -2.88
N SER A 112 -8.94 27.79 -3.39
CA SER A 112 -9.74 26.66 -2.90
C SER A 112 -9.29 25.32 -3.53
N PRO A 113 -9.12 24.24 -2.75
CA PRO A 113 -8.77 22.93 -3.27
C PRO A 113 -9.87 22.41 -4.22
N LYS A 114 -9.48 21.99 -5.42
CA LYS A 114 -10.42 21.59 -6.49
C LYS A 114 -11.17 20.28 -6.19
N PHE A 115 -10.77 19.55 -5.16
CA PHE A 115 -11.45 18.35 -4.70
C PHE A 115 -12.15 18.57 -3.37
N GLU A 116 -13.45 18.26 -3.35
CA GLU A 116 -14.18 18.13 -2.11
C GLU A 116 -13.74 16.86 -1.36
N PHE A 117 -13.39 17.05 -0.09
CA PHE A 117 -13.09 16.00 0.87
C PHE A 117 -14.09 16.10 2.02
N THR A 118 -14.71 14.96 2.34
CA THR A 118 -15.56 14.84 3.54
C THR A 118 -14.88 13.92 4.55
N PRO A 119 -15.05 14.12 5.87
CA PRO A 119 -14.53 13.17 6.85
C PRO A 119 -15.01 11.74 6.56
N TYR A 120 -14.10 10.77 6.67
CA TYR A 120 -14.45 9.35 6.52
C TYR A 120 -15.18 8.80 7.76
N GLN A 121 -15.13 9.55 8.86
CA GLN A 121 -15.66 9.18 10.17
C GLN A 121 -17.07 8.58 10.05
N THR A 122 -17.20 7.33 10.49
CA THR A 122 -18.51 6.65 10.58
C THR A 122 -19.29 7.24 11.76
N ALA A 123 -20.63 7.18 11.75
CA ALA A 123 -21.45 7.71 12.85
C ALA A 123 -21.02 7.24 14.26
N LYS A 124 -20.41 6.06 14.38
CA LYS A 124 -19.79 5.57 15.61
C LYS A 124 -18.51 6.34 15.98
N ILE A 125 -17.59 6.56 15.04
CA ILE A 125 -16.36 7.35 15.26
C ILE A 125 -16.73 8.81 15.55
N ASP A 126 -17.63 9.39 14.75
CA ASP A 126 -18.20 10.73 14.94
C ASP A 126 -18.69 10.97 16.38
N LYS A 127 -19.46 10.01 16.92
CA LYS A 127 -19.98 10.06 18.29
C LYS A 127 -18.87 9.96 19.34
N LEU A 128 -17.83 9.14 19.11
CA LEU A 128 -16.70 9.00 20.04
C LEU A 128 -15.80 10.24 20.03
N VAL A 129 -15.56 10.83 18.86
CA VAL A 129 -14.74 12.05 18.69
C VAL A 129 -15.46 13.26 19.30
N ARG A 130 -16.76 13.44 19.03
CA ARG A 130 -17.54 14.58 19.60
C ARG A 130 -17.91 14.43 21.07
N GLY A 131 -17.87 13.22 21.63
CA GLY A 131 -18.22 12.94 23.02
C GLY A 131 -17.03 12.89 23.99
N GLU A 132 -15.85 13.38 23.59
CA GLU A 132 -14.59 13.31 24.36
C GLU A 132 -14.12 11.89 24.73
N LEU A 133 -14.74 10.84 24.16
CA LEU A 133 -14.45 9.42 24.41
C LEU A 133 -13.19 8.94 23.66
N THR A 134 -12.09 9.69 23.79
CA THR A 134 -10.77 9.37 23.22
C THR A 134 -10.30 7.98 23.62
N GLN A 135 -10.52 7.57 24.87
CA GLN A 135 -10.15 6.24 25.38
C GLN A 135 -10.90 5.11 24.67
N GLU A 136 -12.20 5.26 24.40
CA GLU A 136 -13.00 4.23 23.71
C GLU A 136 -12.64 4.14 22.22
N LEU A 137 -12.28 5.27 21.60
CA LEU A 137 -11.71 5.25 20.25
C LEU A 137 -10.34 4.55 20.21
N ASN A 138 -9.48 4.80 21.20
CA ASN A 138 -8.20 4.10 21.35
C ASN A 138 -8.41 2.60 21.50
N ARG A 139 -9.26 2.16 22.44
CA ARG A 139 -9.61 0.74 22.66
C ARG A 139 -10.14 0.06 21.38
N LEU A 140 -10.93 0.77 20.57
CA LEU A 140 -11.44 0.30 19.28
C LEU A 140 -10.34 0.19 18.21
N ILE A 141 -9.36 1.09 18.23
CA ILE A 141 -8.16 1.02 17.38
C ILE A 141 -7.29 -0.17 17.81
N ASP A 142 -7.00 -0.32 19.11
CA ASP A 142 -6.18 -1.39 19.68
C ASP A 142 -6.75 -2.77 19.34
N GLY A 143 -8.03 -3.00 19.66
CA GLY A 143 -8.70 -4.27 19.34
C GLY A 143 -8.70 -4.59 17.84
N LYS A 144 -8.80 -3.58 16.96
CA LYS A 144 -8.71 -3.80 15.51
C LYS A 144 -7.30 -4.08 15.02
N ILE A 145 -6.29 -3.42 15.58
CA ILE A 145 -4.89 -3.65 15.20
C ILE A 145 -4.47 -5.05 15.66
N SER A 146 -4.67 -5.40 16.94
CA SER A 146 -4.36 -6.75 17.45
C SER A 146 -5.12 -7.83 16.67
N GLN A 147 -6.41 -7.65 16.37
CA GLN A 147 -7.18 -8.62 15.57
C GLN A 147 -6.61 -8.79 14.14
N ASN A 148 -6.17 -7.71 13.50
CA ASN A 148 -5.52 -7.78 12.17
C ASN A 148 -4.19 -8.56 12.24
N PHE A 149 -3.42 -8.46 13.32
CA PHE A 149 -2.19 -9.25 13.49
C PHE A 149 -2.48 -10.73 13.79
N ILE A 150 -3.42 -11.03 14.70
CA ILE A 150 -3.72 -12.40 15.17
C ILE A 150 -4.34 -13.25 14.05
N THR A 151 -5.25 -12.68 13.25
CA THR A 151 -6.00 -13.46 12.25
C THR A 151 -5.35 -13.55 10.87
N HIS A 152 -4.24 -12.84 10.64
CA HIS A 152 -3.65 -12.75 9.32
C HIS A 152 -2.59 -13.83 9.07
N LYS A 153 -2.58 -14.37 7.85
CA LYS A 153 -1.58 -15.34 7.41
C LYS A 153 -0.37 -14.61 6.81
N TRP A 154 0.77 -14.70 7.47
CA TRP A 154 2.02 -14.03 7.08
C TRP A 154 2.63 -14.68 5.83
N GLU A 155 2.14 -14.27 4.67
CA GLU A 155 2.55 -14.78 3.36
C GLU A 155 3.71 -13.95 2.79
N LYS A 156 4.67 -14.62 2.12
CA LYS A 156 5.77 -13.98 1.40
C LYS A 156 5.30 -13.44 0.05
N LYS A 157 4.57 -12.32 0.07
CA LYS A 157 4.09 -11.61 -1.14
C LYS A 157 4.90 -10.35 -1.42
N ARG A 158 5.11 -10.07 -2.71
CA ARG A 158 5.76 -8.85 -3.20
C ARG A 158 4.74 -7.72 -3.30
N ASP A 159 4.35 -7.20 -2.14
CA ASP A 159 3.45 -6.06 -2.05
C ASP A 159 4.19 -4.79 -1.59
N TYR A 160 3.53 -3.65 -1.79
CA TYR A 160 4.03 -2.31 -1.52
C TYR A 160 2.95 -1.48 -0.85
N LEU A 161 3.36 -0.57 0.04
CA LEU A 161 2.58 0.63 0.36
C LEU A 161 3.02 1.76 -0.57
N TYR A 162 2.09 2.58 -1.05
CA TYR A 162 2.37 3.79 -1.79
C TYR A 162 1.75 4.99 -1.08
N ILE A 163 2.44 6.12 -1.13
CA ILE A 163 1.93 7.42 -0.67
C ILE A 163 2.18 8.45 -1.77
N PHE A 164 1.21 9.33 -2.03
CA PHE A 164 1.39 10.49 -2.90
C PHE A 164 0.57 11.69 -2.42
N GLU A 165 0.90 12.87 -2.93
CA GLU A 165 0.09 14.10 -2.83
C GLU A 165 -0.48 14.46 -4.20
N CYS A 166 -1.44 15.38 -4.25
CA CYS A 166 -2.00 15.88 -5.51
C CYS A 166 -2.12 17.40 -5.42
N GLU A 167 -1.74 18.12 -6.46
CA GLU A 167 -1.84 19.59 -6.50
C GLU A 167 -3.28 20.07 -6.23
N GLU A 168 -4.27 19.35 -6.77
CA GLU A 168 -5.70 19.61 -6.55
C GLU A 168 -6.22 19.21 -5.15
N ALA A 169 -5.36 18.60 -4.32
CA ALA A 169 -5.63 18.08 -2.99
C ALA A 169 -4.63 18.65 -1.95
N GLU A 170 -4.31 19.94 -2.04
CA GLU A 170 -3.33 20.58 -1.15
C GLU A 170 -3.59 20.30 0.35
N GLY A 171 -2.55 19.94 1.08
CA GLY A 171 -2.63 19.52 2.49
C GLY A 171 -3.27 18.14 2.73
N MET A 172 -3.47 17.35 1.68
CA MET A 172 -4.02 16.00 1.73
C MET A 172 -3.10 14.99 1.04
N CYS A 173 -2.71 13.94 1.75
CA CYS A 173 -1.96 12.82 1.19
C CYS A 173 -2.84 11.57 1.01
N LYS A 174 -2.53 10.77 -0.01
CA LYS A 174 -3.18 9.48 -0.27
C LYS A 174 -2.25 8.35 0.09
N LEU A 175 -2.67 7.47 1.00
CA LEU A 175 -1.99 6.19 1.29
C LEU A 175 -2.77 5.06 0.60
N GLY A 176 -2.07 4.04 0.11
CA GLY A 176 -2.71 2.75 -0.19
C GLY A 176 -1.73 1.61 -0.41
N HIS A 177 -2.24 0.45 -0.79
CA HIS A 177 -1.44 -0.74 -1.08
C HIS A 177 -1.52 -1.22 -2.53
N THR A 178 -0.46 -1.88 -3.02
CA THR A 178 -0.45 -2.54 -4.34
C THR A 178 0.61 -3.65 -4.43
N ASP A 179 0.34 -4.63 -5.29
CA ASP A 179 1.26 -5.65 -5.81
C ASP A 179 2.12 -5.12 -6.99
N SER A 180 1.74 -3.98 -7.59
CA SER A 180 2.33 -3.48 -8.84
C SER A 180 2.26 -1.95 -8.90
N PRO A 181 3.29 -1.24 -8.39
CA PRO A 181 3.34 0.22 -8.38
C PRO A 181 3.06 0.86 -9.75
N SER A 182 3.73 0.43 -10.82
CA SER A 182 3.54 0.99 -12.17
C SER A 182 2.12 0.81 -12.73
N ARG A 183 1.44 -0.28 -12.37
CA ARG A 183 0.03 -0.50 -12.73
C ARG A 183 -0.87 0.45 -11.92
N ARG A 184 -0.57 0.63 -10.64
CA ARG A 184 -1.36 1.45 -9.72
C ARG A 184 -1.22 2.95 -10.01
N ALA A 185 -0.01 3.44 -10.26
CA ALA A 185 0.28 4.77 -10.78
C ALA A 185 -0.60 5.09 -12.01
N SER A 186 -0.59 4.21 -13.02
CA SER A 186 -1.39 4.33 -14.24
C SER A 186 -2.91 4.36 -14.01
N GLN A 187 -3.40 3.77 -12.91
CA GLN A 187 -4.80 3.88 -12.50
C GLN A 187 -5.08 5.23 -11.82
N HIS A 188 -4.17 5.70 -10.97
CA HIS A 188 -4.30 6.97 -10.25
C HIS A 188 -4.27 8.18 -11.18
N VAL A 189 -3.44 8.19 -12.23
CA VAL A 189 -3.40 9.28 -13.23
C VAL A 189 -4.79 9.59 -13.82
N LYS A 190 -5.65 8.57 -13.97
CA LYS A 190 -7.03 8.75 -14.47
C LYS A 190 -7.89 9.63 -13.54
N CYS A 191 -7.65 9.53 -12.23
CA CYS A 191 -8.37 10.27 -11.20
C CYS A 191 -7.66 11.59 -10.88
N TYR A 192 -6.34 11.51 -10.77
CA TYR A 192 -5.41 12.47 -10.16
C TYR A 192 -4.25 12.72 -11.14
N PRO A 193 -4.46 13.47 -12.24
CA PRO A 193 -3.47 13.58 -13.30
C PRO A 193 -2.19 14.33 -12.89
N ASN A 194 -2.28 15.18 -11.86
CA ASN A 194 -1.18 15.97 -11.31
C ASN A 194 -0.79 15.49 -9.89
N PHE A 195 -0.82 14.17 -9.66
CA PHE A 195 -0.24 13.65 -8.42
C PHE A 195 1.28 13.81 -8.42
N THR A 196 1.84 14.23 -7.29
CA THR A 196 3.26 14.46 -7.07
C THR A 196 3.84 13.38 -6.15
N GLN A 197 5.12 13.09 -6.34
CA GLN A 197 5.95 12.24 -5.48
C GLN A 197 5.29 10.92 -4.99
N GLU A 198 5.08 9.95 -5.89
CA GLU A 198 4.70 8.58 -5.49
C GLU A 198 5.85 7.88 -4.76
N ARG A 199 5.82 7.90 -3.43
CA ARG A 199 6.74 7.14 -2.57
C ARG A 199 6.20 5.71 -2.42
N SER A 200 6.84 4.74 -3.08
CA SER A 200 6.51 3.32 -2.94
C SER A 200 7.50 2.61 -2.00
N LEU A 201 6.99 2.02 -0.93
CA LEU A 201 7.72 1.28 0.09
C LEU A 201 7.44 -0.21 -0.03
N TYR A 202 8.49 -1.04 -0.07
CA TYR A 202 8.32 -2.50 -0.06
C TYR A 202 7.75 -2.97 1.27
N CYS A 203 6.58 -3.61 1.23
CA CYS A 203 5.82 -4.00 2.41
C CYS A 203 5.13 -5.35 2.15
N PRO A 204 5.75 -6.47 2.56
CA PRO A 204 5.04 -7.75 2.59
C PRO A 204 3.70 -7.61 3.32
N ASN A 205 2.65 -8.32 2.89
CA ASN A 205 1.35 -8.26 3.56
C ASN A 205 0.79 -6.81 3.66
N SER A 206 1.12 -5.94 2.70
CA SER A 206 0.83 -4.49 2.70
C SER A 206 -0.60 -4.13 3.08
N LYS A 207 -1.58 -4.95 2.69
CA LYS A 207 -3.01 -4.79 3.03
C LYS A 207 -3.28 -4.76 4.54
N VAL A 208 -2.47 -5.43 5.36
CA VAL A 208 -2.55 -5.35 6.82
C VAL A 208 -2.00 -4.01 7.29
N PHE A 209 -0.79 -3.64 6.87
CA PHE A 209 -0.11 -2.44 7.31
C PHE A 209 -0.77 -1.15 6.81
N GLU A 210 -1.37 -1.17 5.62
CA GLU A 210 -2.29 -0.13 5.14
C GLU A 210 -3.40 0.08 6.17
N ARG A 211 -4.09 -0.98 6.61
CA ARG A 211 -5.16 -0.88 7.61
C ARG A 211 -4.66 -0.38 8.97
N VAL A 212 -3.46 -0.75 9.39
CA VAL A 212 -2.86 -0.28 10.64
C VAL A 212 -2.61 1.22 10.58
N VAL A 213 -1.93 1.72 9.55
CA VAL A 213 -1.69 3.17 9.36
C VAL A 213 -3.01 3.92 9.17
N GLN A 214 -3.97 3.36 8.43
CA GLN A 214 -5.34 3.89 8.30
C GLN A 214 -6.10 3.99 9.64
N LEU A 215 -5.74 3.18 10.64
CA LEU A 215 -6.33 3.21 11.98
C LEU A 215 -5.62 4.20 12.90
N GLU A 216 -4.29 4.34 12.81
CA GLU A 216 -3.54 5.41 13.49
C GLU A 216 -4.06 6.79 13.06
N PHE A 217 -4.18 7.03 11.75
CA PHE A 217 -4.72 8.29 11.21
C PHE A 217 -6.26 8.33 11.14
N ALA A 218 -7.00 7.48 11.87
CA ALA A 218 -8.46 7.38 11.75
C ALA A 218 -9.21 8.70 12.02
N ARG A 219 -8.67 9.58 12.87
CA ARG A 219 -9.21 10.93 13.13
C ARG A 219 -9.06 11.87 11.95
N HIS A 220 -7.95 11.72 11.22
CA HIS A 220 -7.51 12.56 10.10
C HIS A 220 -7.86 11.94 8.74
N ARG A 221 -8.70 10.91 8.72
CA ARG A 221 -9.09 10.18 7.50
C ARG A 221 -10.30 10.83 6.83
N TYR A 222 -10.19 11.03 5.53
CA TYR A 222 -11.20 11.63 4.65
C TYR A 222 -11.55 10.70 3.50
N LYS A 223 -12.68 11.00 2.85
CA LYS A 223 -13.13 10.37 1.62
C LYS A 223 -13.38 11.44 0.55
N HIS A 224 -13.19 11.04 -0.70
CA HIS A 224 -13.40 11.86 -1.87
C HIS A 224 -14.29 11.12 -2.87
N ALA A 225 -15.39 11.74 -3.28
CA ALA A 225 -16.26 11.23 -4.34
C ALA A 225 -15.65 11.59 -5.70
N CYS A 226 -14.98 10.63 -6.34
CA CYS A 226 -14.26 10.90 -7.58
C CYS A 226 -15.19 10.78 -8.79
N LEU A 227 -15.53 11.91 -9.40
CA LEU A 227 -16.37 11.97 -10.60
C LEU A 227 -15.77 11.26 -11.82
N LYS A 228 -14.43 11.10 -11.89
CA LYS A 228 -13.74 10.50 -13.05
C LYS A 228 -13.81 8.98 -13.10
N CYS A 229 -13.79 8.30 -11.95
CA CYS A 229 -13.94 6.85 -11.84
C CYS A 229 -15.28 6.43 -11.23
N ASN A 230 -16.15 7.39 -10.88
CA ASN A 230 -17.45 7.18 -10.25
C ASN A 230 -17.36 6.32 -8.98
N ALA A 231 -16.33 6.56 -8.16
CA ALA A 231 -16.07 5.81 -6.93
C ALA A 231 -15.71 6.73 -5.76
N THR A 232 -16.04 6.31 -4.54
CA THR A 232 -15.60 6.98 -3.33
C THR A 232 -14.24 6.43 -2.91
N HIS A 233 -13.19 7.24 -3.00
CA HIS A 233 -11.86 6.90 -2.51
C HIS A 233 -11.77 7.25 -1.02
N THR A 234 -11.49 6.27 -0.18
CA THR A 234 -11.57 6.40 1.30
C THR A 234 -10.21 6.54 1.97
N GLU A 235 -9.13 6.55 1.19
CA GLU A 235 -7.76 6.39 1.65
C GLU A 235 -7.00 7.73 1.55
N TRP A 236 -7.65 8.80 1.99
CA TRP A 236 -7.14 10.18 2.00
C TRP A 236 -6.96 10.66 3.43
N PHE A 237 -5.91 11.43 3.69
CA PHE A 237 -5.51 11.85 5.03
C PHE A 237 -5.15 13.33 5.06
N LYS A 238 -5.62 14.04 6.09
CA LYS A 238 -5.20 15.41 6.38
C LYS A 238 -4.04 15.36 7.38
N ALA A 239 -2.85 15.08 6.86
CA ALA A 239 -1.59 14.99 7.57
C ALA A 239 -0.44 15.28 6.60
N ASP A 240 0.73 15.62 7.16
CA ASP A 240 1.94 15.88 6.39
C ASP A 240 2.47 14.62 5.68
N LEU A 241 3.01 14.78 4.47
CA LEU A 241 3.54 13.67 3.66
C LEU A 241 4.70 12.95 4.34
N ASP A 242 5.63 13.69 4.96
CA ASP A 242 6.76 13.10 5.66
C ASP A 242 6.31 12.42 6.96
N GLU A 243 5.30 12.92 7.67
CA GLU A 243 4.73 12.22 8.82
C GLU A 243 4.14 10.85 8.42
N ILE A 244 3.24 10.81 7.43
CA ILE A 244 2.64 9.54 6.97
C ILE A 244 3.72 8.61 6.42
N TYR A 245 4.70 9.15 5.69
CA TYR A 245 5.81 8.37 5.14
C TYR A 245 6.70 7.75 6.23
N GLN A 246 7.06 8.50 7.27
CA GLN A 246 7.87 7.99 8.38
C GLN A 246 7.14 6.84 9.11
N ARG A 247 5.85 7.01 9.42
CA ARG A 247 5.04 5.94 10.05
C ARG A 247 4.92 4.72 9.14
N ALA A 248 4.58 4.91 7.87
CA ALA A 248 4.49 3.83 6.90
C ALA A 248 5.82 3.10 6.73
N ASN A 249 6.96 3.80 6.72
CA ASN A 249 8.28 3.20 6.61
C ASN A 249 8.61 2.28 7.79
N VAL A 250 8.34 2.71 9.03
CA VAL A 250 8.51 1.84 10.21
C VAL A 250 7.63 0.59 10.09
N TRP A 251 6.37 0.73 9.67
CA TRP A 251 5.49 -0.43 9.45
C TRP A 251 5.97 -1.35 8.31
N CYS A 252 6.59 -0.80 7.27
CA CYS A 252 7.23 -1.58 6.20
C CYS A 252 8.44 -2.36 6.69
N GLN A 253 9.34 -1.72 7.45
CA GLN A 253 10.49 -2.36 8.08
C GLN A 253 10.06 -3.46 9.07
N PHE A 254 9.03 -3.18 9.88
CA PHE A 254 8.45 -4.15 10.80
C PHE A 254 7.89 -5.37 10.05
N SER A 255 7.12 -5.14 8.98
CA SER A 255 6.61 -6.21 8.10
C SER A 255 7.69 -7.08 7.47
N GLN A 256 8.78 -6.46 7.01
CA GLN A 256 9.94 -7.17 6.47
C GLN A 256 10.60 -8.04 7.54
N GLY A 257 10.71 -7.56 8.78
CA GLY A 257 11.17 -8.35 9.92
C GLY A 257 10.29 -9.59 10.19
N LEU A 258 8.96 -9.46 10.15
CA LEU A 258 8.02 -10.58 10.31
C LEU A 258 8.14 -11.70 9.25
N GLN A 259 8.92 -11.50 8.18
CA GLN A 259 9.21 -12.54 7.19
C GLN A 259 10.27 -13.56 7.67
N SER A 260 11.05 -13.22 8.70
CA SER A 260 11.94 -14.15 9.42
C SER A 260 11.16 -14.82 10.56
N PRO A 261 11.14 -16.16 10.65
CA PRO A 261 10.54 -16.88 11.79
C PRO A 261 11.17 -16.51 13.13
N GLU A 262 12.48 -16.25 13.14
CA GLU A 262 13.26 -15.88 14.33
C GLU A 262 12.83 -14.49 14.83
N LYS A 263 12.69 -13.51 13.93
CA LYS A 263 12.19 -12.17 14.29
C LYS A 263 10.71 -12.20 14.67
N ARG A 264 9.89 -12.98 13.95
CA ARG A 264 8.45 -13.11 14.23
C ARG A 264 8.16 -13.71 15.62
N SER A 265 8.85 -14.78 15.99
CA SER A 265 8.68 -15.44 17.30
C SER A 265 9.12 -14.59 18.51
N GLN A 266 9.87 -13.50 18.26
CA GLN A 266 10.17 -12.48 19.26
C GLN A 266 9.03 -11.47 19.47
N VAL A 267 8.07 -11.37 18.53
CA VAL A 267 6.98 -10.38 18.60
C VAL A 267 5.88 -10.84 19.54
N SER A 268 5.78 -10.11 20.64
CA SER A 268 4.66 -10.08 21.58
C SER A 268 3.67 -8.99 21.17
N ILE A 269 2.46 -9.37 20.73
CA ILE A 269 1.36 -8.42 20.50
C ILE A 269 0.80 -8.00 21.86
N PRO A 270 0.83 -6.71 22.24
CA PRO A 270 0.33 -6.28 23.53
C PRO A 270 -1.17 -6.44 23.62
N LEU A 271 -1.66 -6.78 24.81
CA LEU A 271 -3.08 -6.87 25.04
C LEU A 271 -3.69 -5.47 25.09
N PHE A 272 -4.89 -5.31 24.54
CA PHE A 272 -5.52 -4.00 24.30
C PHE A 272 -5.89 -3.21 25.57
N PHE A 273 -5.57 -3.73 26.76
CA PHE A 273 -5.69 -3.05 28.06
C PHE A 273 -4.35 -2.52 28.59
N GLU A 274 -3.22 -3.01 28.10
CA GLU A 274 -1.87 -2.69 28.61
C GLU A 274 -1.31 -1.37 28.03
N PHE A 275 -2.00 -0.82 27.05
CA PHE A 275 -1.54 0.30 26.25
C PHE A 275 -1.79 1.65 26.95
N PRO A 276 -0.76 2.50 27.13
CA PRO A 276 -0.95 3.89 27.56
C PRO A 276 -1.89 4.65 26.62
N SER A 277 -2.51 5.74 27.10
CA SER A 277 -3.39 6.60 26.29
C SER A 277 -2.68 7.39 25.17
N ASP A 278 -1.40 7.09 24.92
CA ASP A 278 -0.54 7.67 23.89
C ASP A 278 -1.08 7.34 22.47
N PRO A 279 -1.37 8.34 21.61
CA PRO A 279 -1.83 8.09 20.25
C PRO A 279 -0.81 7.32 19.40
N ASP A 280 0.48 7.44 19.69
CA ASP A 280 1.58 6.89 18.87
C ASP A 280 2.10 5.54 19.37
N ARG A 281 1.43 4.96 20.38
CA ARG A 281 1.84 3.72 21.06
C ARG A 281 2.15 2.54 20.12
N TRP A 282 1.37 2.34 19.06
CA TRP A 282 1.57 1.25 18.09
C TRP A 282 2.75 1.50 17.17
N TYR A 283 2.92 2.74 16.69
CA TYR A 283 4.09 3.18 15.96
C TYR A 283 5.37 3.00 16.80
N LYS A 284 5.37 3.46 18.06
CA LYS A 284 6.51 3.29 18.99
C LYS A 284 6.82 1.82 19.30
N TRP A 285 5.78 1.00 19.48
CA TRP A 285 5.91 -0.45 19.66
C TRP A 285 6.59 -1.12 18.44
N ALA A 286 6.12 -0.83 17.23
CA ALA A 286 6.72 -1.38 16.00
C ALA A 286 8.15 -0.86 15.79
N GLN A 287 8.40 0.42 16.06
CA GLN A 287 9.71 1.04 15.99
C GLN A 287 10.72 0.39 16.94
N GLY A 288 10.30 0.06 18.18
CA GLY A 288 11.13 -0.64 19.15
C GLY A 288 11.59 -2.02 18.66
N TYR A 289 10.72 -2.79 18.02
CA TYR A 289 11.10 -4.05 17.39
C TYR A 289 12.08 -3.87 16.24
N VAL A 290 11.82 -2.92 15.32
CA VAL A 290 12.71 -2.61 14.19
C VAL A 290 14.12 -2.29 14.70
N GLN A 291 14.24 -1.35 15.65
CA GLN A 291 15.52 -0.99 16.28
C GLN A 291 16.19 -2.20 16.96
N SER A 292 15.43 -3.03 17.69
CA SER A 292 15.97 -4.24 18.35
C SER A 292 16.53 -5.28 17.37
N TRP A 293 16.00 -5.31 16.14
CA TRP A 293 16.40 -6.25 15.11
C TRP A 293 17.61 -5.78 14.31
N ASP A 294 17.77 -4.48 14.13
CA ASP A 294 18.92 -3.89 13.44
C ASP A 294 20.15 -3.89 14.37
N ASN A 295 19.97 -3.59 15.66
CA ASN A 295 21.05 -3.59 16.66
C ASN A 295 21.67 -4.99 16.91
N LYS A 296 20.96 -6.08 16.62
CA LYS A 296 21.47 -7.46 16.75
C LYS A 296 22.45 -7.89 15.67
N LEU A 297 22.67 -7.08 14.63
CA LEU A 297 23.59 -7.37 13.52
C LEU A 297 25.02 -6.84 13.70
N SER A 298 25.33 -6.24 14.85
CA SER A 298 26.71 -6.03 15.28
C SER A 298 27.16 -7.27 16.08
N PRO A 299 27.87 -8.24 15.47
CA PRO A 299 28.64 -9.18 16.26
C PRO A 299 29.68 -8.35 17.01
N SER A 300 29.56 -8.29 18.33
CA SER A 300 30.67 -7.88 19.18
C SER A 300 31.86 -8.74 18.79
N GLU A 301 32.92 -8.14 18.25
CA GLU A 301 34.16 -8.86 17.99
C GLU A 301 34.53 -9.65 19.26
N PRO A 302 34.92 -10.92 19.12
CA PRO A 302 35.26 -11.72 20.29
C PRO A 302 36.44 -11.04 20.97
N ASN A 303 36.18 -10.39 22.13
CA ASN A 303 37.20 -9.78 22.95
C ASN A 303 38.27 -10.84 23.23
N THR A 304 39.40 -10.73 22.52
CA THR A 304 40.51 -11.66 22.65
C THR A 304 41.16 -11.40 23.99
N THR A 305 40.75 -12.20 24.98
CA THR A 305 41.33 -12.24 26.32
C THR A 305 42.83 -12.52 26.20
N SER A 306 43.63 -11.46 26.16
CA SER A 306 45.07 -11.53 25.90
C SER A 306 45.81 -10.32 26.49
N LYS A 307 45.81 -10.25 27.83
CA LYS A 307 47.06 -10.32 28.62
C LYS A 307 46.76 -10.33 30.11
N SER A 308 47.15 -11.43 30.76
CA SER A 308 47.47 -11.42 32.18
C SER A 308 48.66 -10.50 32.40
N VAL A 309 48.47 -9.39 33.10
CA VAL A 309 49.59 -8.66 33.69
C VAL A 309 50.01 -9.42 34.94
N VAL A 310 51.13 -10.13 34.83
CA VAL A 310 51.84 -10.71 35.97
C VAL A 310 52.77 -9.62 36.50
N ASP A 311 52.74 -9.37 37.81
CA ASP A 311 53.75 -8.57 38.49
C ASP A 311 55.13 -9.18 38.26
N GLN A 312 56.09 -8.37 37.81
CA GLN A 312 57.49 -8.68 38.06
C GLN A 312 58.31 -7.40 38.21
N ASP A 313 58.96 -7.31 39.36
CA ASP A 313 59.88 -6.27 39.76
C ASP A 313 61.30 -6.89 39.81
N ILE A 314 62.31 -6.05 39.63
CA ILE A 314 63.76 -6.27 39.86
C ILE A 314 64.54 -7.24 38.92
N VAL A 315 65.76 -6.77 38.59
CA VAL A 315 67.04 -7.48 38.28
C VAL A 315 67.53 -7.43 36.82
N THR A 316 68.62 -6.67 36.65
CA THR A 316 69.60 -6.68 35.55
C THR A 316 70.50 -7.92 35.58
N VAL A 317 70.98 -8.38 34.41
CA VAL A 317 72.41 -8.73 34.13
C VAL A 317 72.53 -9.24 32.68
N ASP A 318 73.60 -8.83 32.00
CA ASP A 318 74.03 -9.32 30.68
C ASP A 318 74.57 -10.77 30.76
N ASP A 319 74.47 -11.56 29.68
CA ASP A 319 75.65 -12.27 29.15
C ASP A 319 75.42 -12.88 27.75
N ASP A 320 76.52 -12.95 26.99
CA ASP A 320 76.64 -13.58 25.67
C ASP A 320 76.58 -15.12 25.72
N ALA A 321 76.04 -15.75 24.65
CA ALA A 321 76.59 -17.01 24.12
C ALA A 321 76.02 -17.36 22.72
N GLU A 322 76.90 -17.62 21.76
CA GLU A 322 76.55 -18.23 20.46
C GLU A 322 76.24 -19.73 20.60
N SER A 323 75.38 -20.29 19.72
CA SER A 323 75.72 -21.49 18.91
C SER A 323 74.58 -21.95 17.97
N ILE A 324 74.98 -22.37 16.76
CA ILE A 324 74.21 -23.13 15.75
C ILE A 324 74.55 -24.65 15.92
N PRO A 325 74.20 -25.60 15.03
CA PRO A 325 72.97 -25.90 14.26
C PRO A 325 72.46 -27.35 14.56
N GLY A 326 71.36 -27.82 13.91
CA GLY A 326 71.24 -29.27 13.65
C GLY A 326 69.87 -29.91 13.35
N LEU A 327 69.74 -30.42 12.11
CA LEU A 327 69.21 -31.74 11.71
C LEU A 327 67.74 -32.16 11.99
N SER A 328 67.06 -32.54 10.91
CA SER A 328 65.87 -33.43 10.90
C SER A 328 66.26 -34.91 11.16
N PRO A 329 65.29 -35.82 11.40
CA PRO A 329 64.91 -36.71 10.29
C PRO A 329 63.43 -37.19 10.23
N SER A 330 63.13 -37.88 9.12
CA SER A 330 61.96 -38.71 8.75
C SER A 330 61.41 -39.64 9.86
N SER A 331 60.21 -40.24 9.83
CA SER A 331 59.36 -40.78 8.73
C SER A 331 57.85 -40.77 9.16
N SER A 332 56.81 -41.37 8.54
CA SER A 332 56.66 -42.47 7.55
C SER A 332 55.35 -42.36 6.71
N ALA A 333 55.26 -43.23 5.71
CA ALA A 333 54.11 -43.64 4.87
C ALA A 333 53.00 -44.41 5.65
N SER A 334 51.85 -44.84 5.08
CA SER A 334 51.51 -45.18 3.68
C SER A 334 49.98 -45.14 3.39
N GLY A 335 49.57 -45.23 2.11
CA GLY A 335 48.17 -45.53 1.75
C GLY A 335 47.63 -45.00 0.40
N THR A 336 48.19 -45.45 -0.73
CA THR A 336 47.51 -45.46 -2.06
C THR A 336 46.56 -46.68 -2.15
N PRO A 337 45.61 -46.80 -3.12
CA PRO A 337 45.63 -46.19 -4.46
C PRO A 337 44.34 -45.57 -5.02
N ASP A 338 44.56 -44.78 -6.08
CA ASP A 338 43.80 -44.62 -7.33
C ASP A 338 42.29 -44.92 -7.34
N ASP A 339 41.49 -43.91 -7.71
CA ASP A 339 40.47 -44.10 -8.74
C ASP A 339 40.16 -42.78 -9.50
N ASP A 340 39.75 -42.89 -10.76
CA ASP A 340 39.52 -41.77 -11.68
C ASP A 340 38.34 -40.87 -11.26
N TYR A 341 38.51 -39.54 -11.31
CA TYR A 341 37.38 -38.66 -11.65
C TYR A 341 37.80 -37.37 -12.35
N SER A 342 37.14 -37.08 -13.48
CA SER A 342 37.51 -36.01 -14.41
C SER A 342 36.95 -34.64 -14.01
N ASP A 343 37.73 -33.59 -14.25
CA ASP A 343 37.26 -32.20 -14.20
C ASP A 343 36.15 -31.93 -15.24
N PRO A 344 35.01 -31.30 -14.86
CA PRO A 344 34.04 -30.79 -15.81
C PRO A 344 34.49 -29.43 -16.41
N PRO A 345 34.47 -29.25 -17.74
CA PRO A 345 35.02 -28.04 -18.37
C PRO A 345 34.09 -26.82 -18.31
N THR A 346 34.71 -25.65 -18.22
CA THR A 346 34.08 -24.32 -18.28
C THR A 346 33.33 -24.07 -19.61
N PRO A 347 32.06 -23.61 -19.60
CA PRO A 347 31.35 -23.25 -20.83
C PRO A 347 31.70 -21.84 -21.32
N THR A 348 32.28 -21.75 -22.51
CA THR A 348 32.53 -20.49 -23.25
C THR A 348 31.25 -20.03 -24.00
N PRO A 349 31.00 -18.72 -24.19
CA PRO A 349 29.75 -18.25 -24.80
C PRO A 349 29.60 -18.58 -26.29
N ILE A 350 28.37 -18.84 -26.72
CA ILE A 350 28.02 -19.09 -28.12
C ILE A 350 27.91 -17.77 -28.91
N GLU A 351 28.82 -17.55 -29.85
CA GLU A 351 28.57 -16.62 -30.95
C GLU A 351 27.52 -17.20 -31.92
N ARG A 352 26.47 -16.44 -32.20
CA ARG A 352 25.70 -16.59 -33.44
C ARG A 352 25.84 -15.31 -34.27
N SER A 353 26.56 -15.43 -35.38
CA SER A 353 26.77 -14.36 -36.33
C SER A 353 25.83 -14.46 -37.54
N ARG A 354 25.69 -13.33 -38.26
CA ARG A 354 25.10 -13.17 -39.62
C ARG A 354 23.55 -13.22 -39.64
N LYS A 355 22.85 -12.36 -40.39
CA LYS A 355 23.25 -11.47 -41.51
C LYS A 355 22.17 -10.37 -41.74
N THR A 356 22.55 -9.09 -41.67
CA THR A 356 21.99 -8.01 -42.52
C THR A 356 22.97 -6.83 -42.59
N LYS A 357 23.07 -6.18 -43.75
CA LYS A 357 24.06 -5.13 -44.10
C LYS A 357 23.30 -3.87 -44.60
N PRO A 358 23.95 -2.70 -44.85
CA PRO A 358 23.52 -1.48 -44.14
C PRO A 358 23.35 -0.21 -44.99
N THR A 359 22.64 0.77 -44.43
CA THR A 359 22.74 2.22 -44.66
C THR A 359 22.06 2.90 -43.45
N SER A 360 22.48 4.05 -42.92
CA SER A 360 23.13 5.21 -43.54
C SER A 360 24.18 5.86 -42.62
N LYS A 361 25.01 6.74 -43.21
CA LYS A 361 26.03 7.54 -42.51
C LYS A 361 25.38 8.64 -41.67
N GLN A 362 25.84 8.83 -40.43
CA GLN A 362 25.94 10.17 -39.85
C GLN A 362 27.18 10.24 -38.93
N ARG A 363 27.96 11.30 -39.14
CA ARG A 363 29.31 11.50 -38.59
C ARG A 363 29.20 12.54 -37.49
N LEU A 364 28.99 12.11 -36.24
CA LEU A 364 28.98 13.03 -35.10
C LEU A 364 30.43 13.42 -34.75
N ILE A 365 30.71 14.71 -34.88
CA ILE A 365 31.99 15.32 -34.55
C ILE A 365 31.95 15.65 -33.06
N ILE A 366 32.89 15.09 -32.29
CA ILE A 366 33.11 15.47 -30.89
C ILE A 366 34.18 16.57 -30.89
N PRO A 367 33.88 17.82 -30.46
CA PRO A 367 34.91 18.81 -30.21
C PRO A 367 35.66 18.47 -28.90
N PRO A 368 36.99 18.71 -28.84
CA PRO A 368 37.78 18.38 -27.67
C PRO A 368 37.50 19.33 -26.49
N ALA A 369 37.65 18.81 -25.28
CA ALA A 369 37.66 19.62 -24.07
C ALA A 369 38.93 20.47 -23.99
N SER A 370 38.81 21.65 -23.38
CA SER A 370 39.93 22.47 -22.89
C SER A 370 39.62 22.99 -21.47
N PRO A 371 40.63 23.30 -20.63
CA PRO A 371 40.47 23.27 -19.18
C PRO A 371 40.55 24.63 -18.47
N SER A 372 40.45 24.56 -17.13
CA SER A 372 41.00 25.44 -16.07
C SER A 372 40.30 26.74 -15.63
N VAL A 373 39.89 26.74 -14.33
CA VAL A 373 40.21 27.73 -13.24
C VAL A 373 39.73 29.20 -13.44
N SER A 374 38.95 29.84 -12.54
CA SER A 374 39.22 30.09 -11.10
C SER A 374 37.98 30.40 -10.22
N SER A 375 38.24 30.72 -8.93
CA SER A 375 37.38 31.34 -7.89
C SER A 375 36.69 32.64 -8.35
N GLU A 376 35.58 33.12 -7.75
CA GLU A 376 35.34 33.40 -6.32
C GLU A 376 33.83 33.56 -5.98
N ALA A 377 33.47 33.83 -4.71
CA ALA A 377 32.08 33.80 -4.22
C ALA A 377 31.42 35.19 -4.09
N TYR A 378 30.10 35.30 -4.36
CA TYR A 378 29.15 36.20 -3.68
C TYR A 378 27.69 35.75 -3.92
N TRP A 379 26.75 36.19 -3.07
CA TRP A 379 25.37 35.68 -2.98
C TRP A 379 24.29 36.60 -3.59
N THR A 380 23.11 36.01 -3.86
CA THR A 380 21.77 36.62 -4.10
C THR A 380 21.46 37.16 -5.53
N PRO A 381 20.17 37.31 -5.92
CA PRO A 381 19.14 36.25 -5.87
C PRO A 381 18.20 36.21 -7.11
N VAL A 382 17.43 35.12 -7.25
CA VAL A 382 16.25 34.93 -8.14
C VAL A 382 16.44 35.23 -9.63
N GLU A 383 16.54 34.17 -10.45
CA GLU A 383 15.93 34.17 -11.78
C GLU A 383 15.41 32.77 -12.16
N SER A 384 14.33 32.72 -12.92
CA SER A 384 13.55 31.50 -13.17
C SER A 384 14.22 30.56 -14.16
N MET A 385 14.37 29.28 -13.81
CA MET A 385 14.79 28.22 -14.75
C MET A 385 13.79 27.05 -14.74
N SER A 386 13.29 26.70 -15.92
CA SER A 386 12.33 25.61 -16.12
C SER A 386 12.99 24.25 -15.87
N THR A 387 12.34 23.38 -15.07
CA THR A 387 12.82 22.02 -14.86
C THR A 387 12.47 21.10 -16.04
N PRO A 388 13.42 20.30 -16.56
CA PRO A 388 13.17 19.40 -17.67
C PRO A 388 12.42 18.13 -17.21
N LYS A 389 11.46 17.67 -18.04
CA LYS A 389 10.71 16.42 -17.80
C LYS A 389 11.60 15.17 -17.96
N GLY A 390 12.30 14.78 -16.90
CA GLY A 390 13.04 13.52 -16.82
C GLY A 390 12.15 12.33 -16.44
N ARG A 391 12.17 11.25 -17.24
CA ARG A 391 11.53 9.97 -16.86
C ARG A 391 12.35 9.30 -15.76
N VAL A 392 11.71 8.94 -14.65
CA VAL A 392 12.32 8.09 -13.62
C VAL A 392 12.49 6.68 -14.16
N LEU A 393 13.72 6.18 -14.18
CA LEU A 393 14.06 4.78 -14.46
C LEU A 393 14.45 4.09 -13.15
N PHE A 394 13.72 3.05 -12.78
CA PHE A 394 14.01 2.25 -11.58
C PHE A 394 15.13 1.22 -11.86
N PRO A 395 16.12 1.06 -10.96
CA PRO A 395 17.12 0.01 -11.08
C PRO A 395 16.51 -1.38 -10.76
N ARG A 396 16.95 -2.41 -11.49
CA ARG A 396 16.67 -3.82 -11.14
C ARG A 396 17.77 -4.33 -10.21
N VAL A 397 17.38 -4.98 -9.12
CA VAL A 397 18.28 -5.76 -8.25
C VAL A 397 18.06 -7.25 -8.51
N PRO A 398 19.10 -8.06 -8.80
CA PRO A 398 19.00 -9.51 -8.90
C PRO A 398 19.13 -10.16 -7.52
N GLY A 399 18.41 -11.27 -7.31
CA GLY A 399 18.48 -12.05 -6.07
C GLY A 399 17.85 -13.43 -6.26
N GLU A 400 18.60 -14.48 -5.91
CA GLU A 400 18.24 -15.88 -6.10
C GLU A 400 17.30 -16.39 -4.98
N TYR A 401 16.59 -17.50 -5.25
CA TYR A 401 15.57 -18.05 -4.37
C TYR A 401 16.05 -19.33 -3.66
N PRO A 402 15.90 -19.45 -2.33
CA PRO A 402 15.90 -20.74 -1.64
C PRO A 402 14.50 -21.38 -1.63
N VAL A 403 14.46 -22.71 -1.47
CA VAL A 403 13.28 -23.56 -1.60
C VAL A 403 12.30 -23.41 -0.42
N SER A 404 10.99 -23.48 -0.67
CA SER A 404 9.93 -23.39 0.34
C SER A 404 9.89 -24.58 1.32
N PRO A 405 9.70 -24.36 2.63
CA PRO A 405 9.35 -25.41 3.58
C PRO A 405 7.84 -25.70 3.62
N VAL A 406 7.50 -26.85 4.20
CA VAL A 406 6.19 -27.53 4.15
C VAL A 406 5.15 -26.92 5.10
N ASN A 407 3.88 -26.91 4.68
CA ASN A 407 2.74 -26.54 5.55
C ASN A 407 2.48 -27.58 6.65
N ILE A 408 2.46 -27.15 7.91
CA ILE A 408 1.89 -27.91 9.03
C ILE A 408 0.53 -27.28 9.38
N VAL A 409 -0.51 -28.10 9.52
CA VAL A 409 -1.87 -27.67 9.88
C VAL A 409 -2.13 -28.01 11.35
N PRO A 410 -2.42 -27.05 12.23
CA PRO A 410 -2.83 -27.35 13.60
C PRO A 410 -4.24 -27.96 13.65
N GLU A 411 -4.42 -28.99 14.50
CA GLU A 411 -5.73 -29.57 14.77
C GLU A 411 -6.66 -28.62 15.56
N LYS A 412 -7.97 -28.80 15.38
CA LYS A 412 -9.00 -28.06 16.12
C LYS A 412 -9.22 -28.69 17.49
N THR A 413 -8.87 -27.98 18.56
CA THR A 413 -9.43 -28.21 19.90
C THR A 413 -10.83 -27.61 20.02
N LYS A 414 -11.65 -28.18 20.92
CA LYS A 414 -13.07 -27.83 21.11
C LYS A 414 -13.23 -26.65 22.08
N GLU A 415 -14.30 -25.90 21.92
CA GLU A 415 -14.66 -24.73 22.72
C GLU A 415 -15.33 -25.15 24.03
N ASP A 416 -14.70 -24.85 25.17
CA ASP A 416 -15.37 -24.87 26.49
C ASP A 416 -15.64 -23.43 26.95
N ALA A 417 -16.93 -23.06 26.95
CA ALA A 417 -17.38 -21.72 27.30
C ALA A 417 -17.44 -21.53 28.83
N ASN A 418 -16.31 -21.17 29.46
CA ASN A 418 -16.24 -20.32 30.69
C ASN A 418 -14.81 -19.97 31.20
N GLY A 419 -13.73 -20.29 30.47
CA GLY A 419 -12.35 -19.99 30.90
C GLY A 419 -11.71 -18.78 30.20
N LEU A 420 -12.06 -17.55 30.59
CA LEU A 420 -11.57 -16.32 29.94
C LEU A 420 -10.75 -15.36 30.84
N THR A 421 -10.35 -15.79 32.03
CA THR A 421 -9.55 -14.97 32.98
C THR A 421 -8.10 -15.43 33.20
N ASP A 422 -7.70 -16.60 32.70
CA ASP A 422 -6.33 -17.14 32.86
C ASP A 422 -5.54 -17.29 31.54
N ILE A 423 -6.05 -16.77 30.42
CA ILE A 423 -5.35 -16.76 29.11
C ILE A 423 -4.87 -15.33 28.80
N PHE A 424 -4.07 -14.78 29.71
CA PHE A 424 -3.44 -13.45 29.56
C PHE A 424 -1.92 -13.53 29.36
N GLU A 425 -1.42 -14.63 28.80
CA GLU A 425 -0.09 -14.62 28.21
C GLU A 425 -0.11 -13.84 26.90
N ASN A 426 0.89 -12.97 26.74
CA ASN A 426 1.11 -12.17 25.55
C ASN A 426 1.15 -13.05 24.28
N LEU A 427 0.27 -12.77 23.31
CA LEU A 427 0.16 -13.57 22.09
C LEU A 427 1.42 -13.37 21.22
N LYS A 428 2.24 -14.43 21.14
CA LYS A 428 3.37 -14.51 20.22
C LYS A 428 2.89 -14.82 18.81
N LEU A 429 3.51 -14.17 17.83
CA LEU A 429 3.36 -14.54 16.43
C LEU A 429 4.27 -15.74 16.10
N PHE A 430 3.68 -16.83 15.61
CA PHE A 430 4.38 -18.02 15.10
C PHE A 430 4.32 -18.03 13.56
#